data_AF-A0A660M7Q7-F1
#
_entry.id   AF-A0A660M7Q7-F1
#
_cell.length_a   1.000
_cell.length_b   1.000
_cell.length_c   1.000
_cell.angle_alpha   90.00
_cell.angle_beta   90.00
_cell.angle_gamma   90.00
#
_symmetry.space_group_name_H-M   'P 1'
#
loop_
_entity.id
_entity.type
_entity.pdbx_description
1 polymer ?
#
loop_
_entity_poly.entity_id
_entity_poly.type
_entity_poly.pdbx_seq_one_letter_code
_entity_poly.pdbx_strand_id
1 'polypeptide(L)'
;MSSLEAFVATRGARQGLISTALKTADSGYLTRRLVDVAQDVFSVEDRADEVDPGFAIYRSESEETMISFGDRLYGRFTAEAVPGYIDADQLITREIANAIEKDENITEVKIQSVLSTPDLAGIPQKSYGIDMATGLLVDPAEPVGVIAAQSVGEPGTQLTLNTFHSSGVAGSGAISQGLPRVEELLEARSPKGQAYMTEVSGVIDIWEDGNMNIVQITPQQTEDGENVNPVRYEIPNVAALAVSKNDVVQAGDRLTVGSLNLRDLMEFKGVEETQRYIMNEILRIYAAQGQDIASKHLEIIVRQMFSRVQIEDAGDSSFIVGDVVSKAAVVEENKLLEAEGKKPAEFKQQLLGITKVSIFSDSFLSAASFQNTTSVLINAATSGRIDKLRGLKENVIIGRKIP
;
A
#
# COMPACT_ATOMS: atom_id res chain seq x y z
N MET A 1 -10.22 -45.51 16.12
CA MET A 1 -11.24 -44.52 16.52
C MET A 1 -12.52 -45.25 16.82
N SER A 2 -13.16 -44.93 17.95
CA SER A 2 -14.55 -45.34 18.19
C SER A 2 -15.50 -44.69 17.19
N SER A 3 -16.72 -45.23 17.03
CA SER A 3 -17.75 -44.63 16.15
C SER A 3 -18.10 -43.20 16.55
N LEU A 4 -18.05 -42.87 17.85
CA LEU A 4 -18.27 -41.53 18.37
C LEU A 4 -17.10 -40.58 18.02
N GLU A 5 -15.86 -41.04 18.16
CA GLU A 5 -14.66 -40.28 17.76
C GLU A 5 -14.67 -39.98 16.26
N ALA A 6 -15.03 -40.95 15.43
CA ALA A 6 -15.18 -40.76 13.99
C ALA A 6 -16.26 -39.71 13.68
N PHE A 7 -17.42 -39.79 14.34
CA PHE A 7 -18.50 -38.81 14.16
C PHE A 7 -18.08 -37.38 14.57
N VAL A 8 -17.39 -37.21 15.69
CA VAL A 8 -16.88 -35.90 16.13
C VAL A 8 -15.85 -35.37 15.11
N ALA A 9 -14.94 -36.23 14.62
CA ALA A 9 -13.97 -35.85 13.60
C ALA A 9 -14.62 -35.39 12.29
N THR A 10 -15.77 -35.95 11.89
CA THR A 10 -16.46 -35.51 10.66
C THR A 10 -16.91 -34.06 10.69
N ARG A 11 -17.23 -33.49 11.86
CA ARG A 11 -17.61 -32.06 11.97
C ARG A 11 -16.44 -31.15 11.60
N GLY A 12 -15.26 -31.43 12.16
CA GLY A 12 -14.03 -30.70 11.85
C GLY A 12 -13.64 -30.85 10.37
N ALA A 13 -13.69 -32.07 9.85
CA ALA A 13 -13.40 -32.33 8.43
C ALA A 13 -14.36 -31.60 7.49
N ARG A 14 -15.68 -31.61 7.79
CA ARG A 14 -16.69 -30.91 7.00
C ARG A 14 -16.52 -29.39 7.06
N GLN A 15 -16.24 -28.83 8.24
CA GLN A 15 -15.97 -27.41 8.40
C GLN A 15 -14.70 -27.00 7.64
N GLY A 16 -13.65 -27.82 7.69
CA GLY A 16 -12.43 -27.62 6.91
C GLY A 16 -12.71 -27.57 5.41
N LEU A 17 -13.38 -28.60 4.87
CA LEU A 17 -13.72 -28.68 3.44
C LEU A 17 -14.58 -27.49 2.97
N ILE A 18 -15.60 -27.10 3.74
CA ILE A 18 -16.44 -25.94 3.41
C ILE A 18 -15.61 -24.65 3.43
N SER A 19 -14.74 -24.48 4.43
CA SER A 19 -13.90 -23.28 4.55
C SER A 19 -12.88 -23.19 3.43
N THR A 20 -12.23 -24.29 3.06
CA THR A 20 -11.34 -24.38 1.90
C THR A 20 -12.09 -23.98 0.63
N ALA A 21 -13.27 -24.55 0.39
CA ALA A 21 -14.03 -24.29 -0.84
C ALA A 21 -14.49 -22.82 -0.95
N LEU A 22 -15.02 -22.24 0.13
CA LEU A 22 -15.48 -20.85 0.14
C LEU A 22 -14.32 -19.86 0.02
N LYS A 23 -13.29 -20.02 0.86
CA LYS A 23 -12.21 -19.02 0.90
C LYS A 23 -11.28 -19.05 -0.31
N THR A 24 -11.18 -20.20 -1.00
CA THR A 24 -10.45 -20.25 -2.29
C THR A 24 -11.08 -19.31 -3.32
N ALA A 25 -12.41 -19.18 -3.32
CA ALA A 25 -13.09 -18.23 -4.20
C ALA A 25 -12.76 -16.77 -3.84
N ASP A 26 -12.66 -16.45 -2.54
CA ASP A 26 -12.30 -15.10 -2.07
C ASP A 26 -10.88 -14.72 -2.51
N SER A 27 -9.91 -15.64 -2.41
CA SER A 27 -8.56 -15.40 -2.90
C SER A 27 -8.51 -15.21 -4.41
N GLY A 28 -9.21 -16.06 -5.19
CA GLY A 28 -9.26 -15.90 -6.64
C GLY A 28 -9.90 -14.57 -7.05
N TYR A 29 -10.90 -14.13 -6.30
CA TYR A 29 -11.53 -12.83 -6.49
C TYR A 29 -10.61 -11.66 -6.11
N LEU A 30 -9.78 -11.78 -5.06
CA LEU A 30 -8.70 -10.82 -4.78
C LEU A 30 -7.72 -10.72 -5.95
N THR A 31 -7.21 -11.85 -6.47
CA THR A 31 -6.29 -11.86 -7.61
C THR A 31 -6.90 -11.15 -8.82
N ARG A 32 -8.18 -11.38 -9.11
CA ARG A 32 -8.88 -10.66 -10.19
C ARG A 32 -8.83 -9.15 -9.99
N ARG A 33 -9.18 -8.66 -8.80
CA ARG A 33 -9.15 -7.22 -8.46
C ARG A 33 -7.74 -6.62 -8.55
N LEU A 34 -6.73 -7.36 -8.13
CA LEU A 34 -5.33 -6.92 -8.24
C LEU A 34 -4.93 -6.73 -9.70
N VAL A 35 -5.28 -7.68 -10.58
CA VAL A 35 -5.02 -7.56 -12.02
C VAL A 35 -5.77 -6.37 -12.61
N ASP A 36 -7.05 -6.19 -12.25
CA ASP A 36 -7.87 -5.06 -12.74
C ASP A 36 -7.31 -3.68 -12.33
N VAL A 37 -6.52 -3.61 -11.26
CA VAL A 37 -5.85 -2.37 -10.82
C VAL A 37 -4.50 -2.17 -11.49
N ALA A 38 -3.74 -3.24 -11.69
CA ALA A 38 -2.33 -3.15 -12.06
C ALA A 38 -2.04 -3.48 -13.53
N GLN A 39 -3.00 -4.00 -14.29
CA GLN A 39 -2.79 -4.46 -15.68
C GLN A 39 -2.21 -3.40 -16.63
N ASP A 40 -2.43 -2.11 -16.35
CA ASP A 40 -1.97 -1.01 -17.21
C ASP A 40 -0.60 -0.46 -16.77
N VAL A 41 0.09 -1.16 -15.86
CA VAL A 41 1.41 -0.80 -15.34
C VAL A 41 2.49 -1.62 -16.04
N PHE A 42 3.32 -0.92 -16.81
CA PHE A 42 4.46 -1.47 -17.54
C PHE A 42 5.77 -0.86 -17.07
N SER A 43 6.86 -1.58 -17.27
CA SER A 43 8.19 -0.98 -17.20
C SER A 43 8.40 -0.02 -18.37
N VAL A 44 9.16 1.04 -18.14
CA VAL A 44 9.54 2.04 -19.15
C VAL A 44 11.04 2.28 -19.08
N GLU A 45 11.62 2.78 -20.17
CA GLU A 45 13.03 3.16 -20.21
C GLU A 45 13.31 4.29 -19.20
N ASP A 46 14.51 4.28 -18.61
CA ASP A 46 14.93 5.33 -17.68
C ASP A 46 15.07 6.67 -18.41
N ARG A 47 14.45 7.72 -17.86
CA ARG A 47 14.54 9.08 -18.38
C ARG A 47 15.68 9.84 -17.69
N ALA A 48 16.59 10.40 -18.48
CA ALA A 48 17.80 11.05 -17.95
C ALA A 48 17.52 12.36 -17.18
N ASP A 49 16.36 12.97 -17.40
CA ASP A 49 15.90 14.20 -16.77
C ASP A 49 15.16 13.98 -15.45
N GLU A 50 14.81 12.73 -15.11
CA GLU A 50 14.09 12.41 -13.87
C GLU A 50 14.98 11.66 -12.88
N VAL A 51 15.15 12.25 -11.70
CA VAL A 51 15.88 11.65 -10.58
C VAL A 51 14.86 11.13 -9.57
N ASP A 52 14.94 9.85 -9.25
CA ASP A 52 14.12 9.23 -8.20
C ASP A 52 14.58 9.77 -6.83
N PRO A 53 13.71 10.43 -6.05
CA PRO A 53 14.05 10.96 -4.72
C PRO A 53 14.45 9.86 -3.74
N GLY A 54 14.08 8.61 -4.04
CA GLY A 54 14.39 7.42 -3.27
C GLY A 54 13.40 7.14 -2.15
N PHE A 55 13.26 5.86 -1.81
CA PHE A 55 12.48 5.35 -0.70
C PHE A 55 13.44 4.73 0.33
N ALA A 56 13.39 5.21 1.57
CA ALA A 56 14.24 4.68 2.63
C ALA A 56 13.75 3.29 3.06
N ILE A 57 14.64 2.30 3.10
CA ILE A 57 14.39 1.00 3.72
C ILE A 57 15.14 0.99 5.03
N TYR A 58 14.42 0.78 6.14
CA TYR A 58 15.02 0.73 7.47
C TYR A 58 15.27 -0.70 7.89
N ARG A 59 16.36 -0.93 8.62
CA ARG A 59 16.68 -2.24 9.20
C ARG A 59 15.68 -2.65 10.28
N SER A 60 15.11 -1.71 11.04
CA SER A 60 14.09 -1.98 12.06
C SER A 60 12.85 -2.67 11.48
N GLU A 61 12.47 -2.33 10.25
CA GLU A 61 11.33 -2.96 9.55
C GLU A 61 11.58 -4.44 9.25
N SER A 62 12.84 -4.86 9.07
CA SER A 62 13.17 -6.26 8.84
C SER A 62 12.84 -7.15 10.05
N GLU A 63 12.90 -6.60 11.26
CA GLU A 63 12.44 -7.28 12.48
C GLU A 63 10.91 -7.43 12.48
N GLU A 64 10.18 -6.44 11.95
CA GLU A 64 8.72 -6.47 11.86
C GLU A 64 8.21 -7.43 10.78
N THR A 65 8.85 -7.43 9.61
CA THR A 65 8.42 -8.24 8.46
C THR A 65 8.96 -9.65 8.47
N MET A 66 9.97 -9.96 9.30
CA MET A 66 10.71 -11.22 9.30
C MET A 66 11.43 -11.51 7.96
N ILE A 67 11.82 -10.45 7.24
CA ILE A 67 12.55 -10.53 5.97
C ILE A 67 13.89 -9.84 6.18
N SER A 68 15.01 -10.49 5.82
CA SER A 68 16.34 -9.92 6.05
C SER A 68 16.52 -8.58 5.32
N PHE A 69 17.35 -7.70 5.88
CA PHE A 69 17.56 -6.36 5.32
C PHE A 69 18.22 -6.45 3.94
N GLY A 70 19.22 -7.32 3.78
CA GLY A 70 19.86 -7.63 2.52
C GLY A 70 18.90 -8.19 1.44
N ASP A 71 17.94 -9.05 1.81
CA ASP A 71 16.96 -9.57 0.84
C ASP A 71 16.02 -8.47 0.31
N ARG A 72 15.70 -7.47 1.12
CA ARG A 72 14.88 -6.31 0.69
C ARG A 72 15.64 -5.37 -0.26
N LEU A 73 16.97 -5.29 -0.11
CA LEU A 73 17.84 -4.44 -0.92
C LEU A 73 18.30 -5.11 -2.21
N TYR A 74 18.42 -6.43 -2.23
CA TYR A 74 18.93 -7.18 -3.37
C TYR A 74 18.17 -6.87 -4.66
N GLY A 75 18.91 -6.57 -5.72
CA GLY A 75 18.35 -6.31 -7.04
C GLY A 75 17.65 -4.97 -7.18
N ARG A 76 17.93 -4.01 -6.28
CA ARG A 76 17.47 -2.62 -6.35
C ARG A 76 18.60 -1.68 -6.71
N PHE A 77 18.27 -0.50 -7.24
CA PHE A 77 19.24 0.58 -7.42
C PHE A 77 19.27 1.49 -6.19
N THR A 78 20.44 2.01 -5.85
CA THR A 78 20.60 3.04 -4.83
C THR A 78 20.09 4.40 -5.33
N ALA A 79 19.34 5.10 -4.49
CA ALA A 79 19.02 6.51 -4.72
C ALA A 79 20.14 7.40 -4.17
N GLU A 80 20.71 7.02 -3.02
CA GLU A 80 21.84 7.69 -2.38
C GLU A 80 23.00 6.70 -2.18
N ALA A 81 24.23 7.20 -2.19
CA ALA A 81 25.41 6.36 -1.97
C ALA A 81 25.40 5.78 -0.56
N VAL A 82 25.80 4.52 -0.42
CA VAL A 82 26.03 3.86 0.87
C VAL A 82 27.53 3.87 1.13
N PRO A 83 28.03 4.75 2.04
CA PRO A 83 29.46 4.98 2.20
C PRO A 83 30.23 3.69 2.49
N GLY A 84 31.23 3.39 1.64
CA GLY A 84 32.09 2.21 1.79
C GLY A 84 31.55 0.93 1.12
N TYR A 85 30.34 0.94 0.56
CA TYR A 85 29.72 -0.23 -0.06
C TYR A 85 29.39 -0.03 -1.53
N ILE A 86 28.66 1.05 -1.86
CA ILE A 86 28.15 1.26 -3.22
C ILE A 86 27.84 2.76 -3.44
N ASP A 87 28.12 3.28 -4.63
CA ASP A 87 27.78 4.66 -5.01
C ASP A 87 26.28 4.82 -5.28
N ALA A 88 25.82 6.06 -5.47
CA ALA A 88 24.45 6.33 -5.91
C ALA A 88 24.21 5.82 -7.34
N ASP A 89 22.95 5.50 -7.67
CA ASP A 89 22.52 5.05 -8.99
C ASP A 89 23.20 3.74 -9.48
N GLN A 90 23.49 2.85 -8.53
CA GLN A 90 24.15 1.56 -8.79
C GLN A 90 23.28 0.39 -8.33
N LEU A 91 23.40 -0.73 -9.04
CA LEU A 91 22.64 -1.95 -8.74
C LEU A 91 23.25 -2.68 -7.53
N ILE A 92 22.41 -2.91 -6.52
CA ILE A 92 22.76 -3.69 -5.33
C ILE A 92 22.77 -5.18 -5.69
N THR A 93 23.97 -5.72 -5.93
CA THR A 93 24.18 -7.15 -6.17
C THR A 93 24.06 -7.97 -4.89
N ARG A 94 23.99 -9.30 -5.01
CA ARG A 94 23.89 -10.19 -3.83
C ARG A 94 25.10 -10.06 -2.89
N GLU A 95 26.28 -9.82 -3.46
CA GLU A 95 27.52 -9.62 -2.69
C GLU A 95 27.45 -8.34 -1.85
N ILE A 96 27.00 -7.24 -2.45
CA ILE A 96 26.85 -5.94 -1.78
C ILE A 96 25.75 -6.03 -0.71
N ALA A 97 24.60 -6.62 -1.04
CA ALA A 97 23.50 -6.82 -0.09
C ALA A 97 23.94 -7.61 1.15
N ASN A 98 24.69 -8.70 0.96
CA ASN A 98 25.23 -9.47 2.08
C ASN A 98 26.31 -8.72 2.87
N ALA A 99 27.05 -7.81 2.24
CA ALA A 99 28.04 -6.98 2.93
C ALA A 99 27.35 -5.92 3.81
N ILE A 100 26.28 -5.30 3.29
CA ILE A 100 25.44 -4.35 4.03
C ILE A 100 24.71 -5.05 5.19
N GLU A 101 24.18 -6.26 4.97
CA GLU A 101 23.52 -7.04 6.01
C GLU A 101 24.41 -7.25 7.24
N LYS A 102 25.70 -7.54 7.02
CA LYS A 102 26.69 -7.82 8.07
C LYS A 102 27.14 -6.59 8.85
N ASP A 103 26.93 -5.38 8.32
CA ASP A 103 27.30 -4.15 9.01
C ASP A 103 26.11 -3.59 9.80
N GLU A 104 26.11 -3.83 11.11
CA GLU A 104 25.07 -3.37 12.02
C GLU A 104 25.00 -1.84 12.14
N ASN A 105 26.03 -1.10 11.69
CA ASN A 105 26.02 0.37 11.71
C ASN A 105 25.09 0.95 10.62
N ILE A 106 24.78 0.19 9.57
CA ILE A 106 23.86 0.63 8.53
C ILE A 106 22.43 0.35 8.99
N THR A 107 21.75 1.40 9.42
CA THR A 107 20.36 1.35 9.91
C THR A 107 19.34 1.62 8.80
N GLU A 108 19.74 2.27 7.72
CA GLU A 108 18.88 2.58 6.58
C GLU A 108 19.67 2.58 5.25
N VAL A 109 18.97 2.27 4.16
CA VAL A 109 19.48 2.43 2.79
C VAL A 109 18.37 3.00 1.93
N LYS A 110 18.67 4.08 1.20
CA LYS A 110 17.72 4.73 0.29
C LYS A 110 17.83 4.15 -1.11
N ILE A 111 16.75 3.52 -1.58
CA ILE A 111 16.69 2.84 -2.88
C ILE A 111 15.80 3.61 -3.85
N GLN A 112 16.03 3.45 -5.15
CA GLN A 112 15.04 3.80 -6.17
C GLN A 112 13.91 2.78 -6.10
N SER A 113 12.66 3.24 -6.02
CA SER A 113 11.50 2.40 -5.75
C SER A 113 10.33 2.78 -6.65
N VAL A 114 9.48 1.80 -6.90
CA VAL A 114 8.18 1.99 -7.54
C VAL A 114 7.33 3.06 -6.81
N LEU A 115 7.49 3.19 -5.49
CA LEU A 115 6.73 4.15 -4.67
C LEU A 115 7.27 5.59 -4.74
N SER A 116 8.58 5.76 -4.94
CA SER A 116 9.24 7.07 -4.92
C SER A 116 9.42 7.69 -6.30
N THR A 117 9.37 6.88 -7.36
CA THR A 117 9.61 7.35 -8.73
C THR A 117 8.63 8.46 -9.18
N PRO A 118 9.13 9.54 -9.82
CA PRO A 118 8.28 10.63 -10.31
C PRO A 118 7.54 10.29 -11.61
N ASP A 119 7.96 9.25 -12.33
CA ASP A 119 7.32 8.85 -13.59
C ASP A 119 5.94 8.29 -13.31
N LEU A 120 4.89 8.95 -13.81
CA LEU A 120 3.49 8.54 -13.63
C LEU A 120 2.96 7.66 -14.76
N ALA A 121 3.67 7.56 -15.89
CA ALA A 121 3.25 6.80 -17.07
C ALA A 121 3.62 5.31 -16.97
N GLY A 122 4.69 4.99 -16.24
CA GLY A 122 5.11 3.62 -16.01
C GLY A 122 6.11 3.49 -14.85
N ILE A 123 6.82 2.36 -14.82
CA ILE A 123 7.87 2.09 -13.84
C ILE A 123 9.23 2.12 -14.54
N PRO A 124 10.12 3.08 -14.23
CA PRO A 124 11.49 3.06 -14.78
C PRO A 124 12.23 1.77 -14.41
N GLN A 125 13.11 1.31 -15.31
CA GLN A 125 13.88 0.07 -15.11
C GLN A 125 14.67 0.09 -13.80
N LYS A 126 15.25 1.22 -13.41
CA LYS A 126 16.00 1.35 -12.15
C LYS A 126 15.12 1.34 -10.90
N SER A 127 13.96 2.00 -10.93
CA SER A 127 12.99 2.00 -9.83
C SER A 127 12.38 0.61 -9.59
N TYR A 128 12.28 -0.23 -10.63
CA TYR A 128 11.89 -1.64 -10.49
C TYR A 128 13.07 -2.55 -10.10
N GLY A 129 14.20 -2.39 -10.79
CA GLY A 129 15.43 -3.17 -10.64
C GLY A 129 15.37 -4.53 -11.36
N ILE A 130 15.90 -5.56 -10.72
CA ILE A 130 15.99 -6.92 -11.28
C ILE A 130 14.60 -7.57 -11.35
N ASP A 131 14.29 -8.22 -12.46
CA ASP A 131 13.18 -9.16 -12.54
C ASP A 131 13.50 -10.46 -11.78
N MET A 132 12.59 -10.82 -10.87
CA MET A 132 12.75 -11.97 -9.98
C MET A 132 12.67 -13.31 -10.72
N ALA A 133 12.07 -13.36 -11.92
CA ALA A 133 11.97 -14.57 -12.71
C ALA A 133 13.25 -14.85 -13.51
N THR A 134 13.86 -13.81 -14.09
CA THR A 134 15.04 -13.93 -14.96
C THR A 134 16.36 -13.68 -14.24
N GLY A 135 16.35 -12.93 -13.14
CA GLY A 135 17.56 -12.47 -12.44
C GLY A 135 18.32 -11.36 -13.20
N LEU A 136 17.75 -10.82 -14.27
CA LEU A 136 18.31 -9.74 -15.08
C LEU A 136 17.57 -8.43 -14.78
N LEU A 137 18.12 -7.30 -15.23
CA LEU A 137 17.40 -6.03 -15.21
C LEU A 137 16.09 -6.18 -16.02
N VAL A 138 14.99 -5.63 -15.51
CA VAL A 138 13.70 -5.70 -16.21
C VAL A 138 13.80 -5.06 -17.59
N ASP A 139 13.27 -5.71 -18.62
CA ASP A 139 13.19 -5.14 -19.97
C ASP A 139 12.17 -4.00 -20.02
N PRO A 140 12.29 -3.05 -20.96
CA PRO A 140 11.25 -2.04 -21.18
C PRO A 140 9.98 -2.69 -21.76
N ALA A 141 8.82 -2.11 -21.45
CA ALA A 141 7.49 -2.59 -21.85
C ALA A 141 7.10 -3.98 -21.33
N GLU A 142 7.70 -4.41 -20.22
CA GLU A 142 7.29 -5.63 -19.51
C GLU A 142 6.03 -5.35 -18.67
N PRO A 143 5.00 -6.23 -18.67
CA PRO A 143 3.76 -6.05 -17.92
C PRO A 143 3.94 -6.33 -16.41
N VAL A 144 4.82 -5.56 -15.76
CA VAL A 144 5.20 -5.71 -14.34
C VAL A 144 4.00 -5.65 -13.39
N GLY A 145 2.93 -4.95 -13.75
CA GLY A 145 1.72 -4.91 -12.94
C GLY A 145 0.91 -6.20 -12.94
N VAL A 146 0.84 -6.91 -14.08
CA VAL A 146 0.19 -8.24 -14.14
C VAL A 146 1.00 -9.25 -13.34
N ILE A 147 2.33 -9.21 -13.48
CA ILE A 147 3.26 -10.06 -12.71
C ILE A 147 3.06 -9.80 -11.22
N ALA A 148 3.10 -8.54 -10.80
CA ALA A 148 2.89 -8.14 -9.41
C ALA A 148 1.54 -8.61 -8.84
N ALA A 149 0.46 -8.43 -9.59
CA ALA A 149 -0.87 -8.86 -9.17
C ALA A 149 -0.97 -10.37 -8.96
N GLN A 150 -0.32 -11.16 -9.81
CA GLN A 150 -0.25 -12.62 -9.67
C GLN A 150 0.63 -13.03 -8.49
N SER A 151 1.82 -12.43 -8.34
CA SER A 151 2.75 -12.70 -7.24
C SER A 151 2.16 -12.41 -5.87
N VAL A 152 1.28 -11.39 -5.76
CA VAL A 152 0.55 -11.10 -4.52
C VAL A 152 -0.70 -11.99 -4.39
N GLY A 153 -1.45 -12.18 -5.47
CA GLY A 153 -2.75 -12.86 -5.43
C GLY A 153 -2.68 -14.38 -5.27
N GLU A 154 -1.77 -15.07 -5.97
CA GLU A 154 -1.67 -16.53 -5.95
C GLU A 154 -1.37 -17.09 -4.55
N PRO A 155 -0.39 -16.57 -3.79
CA PRO A 155 -0.14 -17.03 -2.42
C PRO A 155 -1.28 -16.67 -1.46
N GLY A 156 -2.18 -15.75 -1.85
CA GLY A 156 -3.42 -15.45 -1.13
C GLY A 156 -4.29 -16.69 -0.87
N THR A 157 -4.21 -17.69 -1.74
CA THR A 157 -4.95 -18.96 -1.57
C THR A 157 -4.43 -19.70 -0.34
N GLN A 158 -3.13 -19.62 -0.05
CA GLN A 158 -2.53 -20.21 1.13
C GLN A 158 -2.89 -19.42 2.39
N LEU A 159 -3.05 -18.09 2.27
CA LEU A 159 -3.52 -17.22 3.36
C LEU A 159 -4.91 -17.59 3.90
N THR A 160 -5.71 -18.32 3.10
CA THR A 160 -7.06 -18.72 3.49
C THR A 160 -7.12 -19.99 4.32
N LEU A 161 -6.10 -20.84 4.22
CA LEU A 161 -6.13 -22.21 4.73
C LEU A 161 -5.65 -22.31 6.20
N ASN A 162 -4.83 -21.36 6.67
CA ASN A 162 -4.15 -21.43 7.98
C ASN A 162 -4.58 -20.37 9.02
N THR A 163 -5.84 -19.93 9.06
CA THR A 163 -6.35 -19.02 10.11
C THR A 163 -6.59 -19.70 11.48
N PHE A 164 -6.13 -20.94 11.71
CA PHE A 164 -6.60 -21.77 12.82
C PHE A 164 -5.75 -21.76 14.10
N HIS A 165 -4.55 -21.15 14.11
CA HIS A 165 -3.63 -21.31 15.24
C HIS A 165 -3.69 -20.22 16.34
N SER A 166 -4.49 -19.16 16.16
CA SER A 166 -4.52 -18.02 17.10
C SER A 166 -5.84 -17.84 17.87
N SER A 167 -6.82 -18.75 17.70
CA SER A 167 -8.18 -18.65 18.25
C SER A 167 -8.29 -18.81 19.78
N GLY A 168 -7.16 -18.80 20.51
CA GLY A 168 -7.09 -19.12 21.95
C GLY A 168 -6.87 -17.94 22.91
N VAL A 169 -6.49 -16.75 22.42
CA VAL A 169 -6.24 -15.58 23.29
C VAL A 169 -7.49 -14.71 23.32
N ALA A 170 -8.28 -14.86 24.40
CA ALA A 170 -9.40 -13.99 24.71
C ALA A 170 -8.88 -12.55 24.92
N GLY A 171 -9.05 -11.70 23.91
CA GLY A 171 -8.59 -10.30 23.88
C GLY A 171 -8.16 -9.84 22.48
N SER A 172 -7.64 -10.74 21.65
CA SER A 172 -7.16 -10.47 20.28
C SER A 172 -8.19 -10.75 19.17
N GLY A 173 -9.43 -11.11 19.53
CA GLY A 173 -10.48 -11.53 18.58
C GLY A 173 -11.03 -10.43 17.67
N ALA A 174 -10.65 -9.16 17.88
CA ALA A 174 -11.10 -8.03 17.06
C ALA A 174 -10.15 -7.73 15.88
N ILE A 175 -8.92 -8.24 15.88
CA ILE A 175 -7.91 -7.94 14.84
C ILE A 175 -8.04 -8.97 13.73
N SER A 176 -8.28 -8.52 12.50
CA SER A 176 -8.30 -9.36 11.31
C SER A 176 -6.91 -10.00 11.09
N GLN A 177 -6.86 -11.28 10.72
CA GLN A 177 -5.62 -12.02 10.43
C GLN A 177 -5.72 -12.78 9.10
N GLY A 178 -4.59 -13.01 8.44
CA GLY A 178 -4.53 -13.71 7.15
C GLY A 178 -5.16 -12.91 6.02
N LEU A 179 -5.83 -13.60 5.08
CA LEU A 179 -6.42 -12.96 3.91
C LEU A 179 -7.39 -11.80 4.25
N PRO A 180 -8.32 -11.92 5.23
CA PRO A 180 -9.22 -10.81 5.56
C PRO A 180 -8.51 -9.50 5.93
N ARG A 181 -7.32 -9.56 6.53
CA ARG A 181 -6.53 -8.37 6.87
C ARG A 181 -5.86 -7.76 5.65
N VAL A 182 -5.31 -8.61 4.77
CA VAL A 182 -4.77 -8.17 3.48
C VAL A 182 -5.84 -7.47 2.65
N GLU A 183 -7.04 -8.05 2.57
CA GLU A 183 -8.18 -7.42 1.88
C GLU A 183 -8.61 -6.10 2.53
N GLU A 184 -8.63 -6.02 3.85
CA GLU A 184 -8.99 -4.80 4.59
C GLU A 184 -8.03 -3.65 4.28
N LEU A 185 -6.72 -3.93 4.22
CA LEU A 185 -5.67 -2.97 3.86
C LEU A 185 -5.78 -2.54 2.40
N LEU A 186 -5.85 -3.50 1.47
CA LEU A 186 -5.91 -3.22 0.02
C LEU A 186 -7.21 -2.53 -0.41
N GLU A 187 -8.30 -2.70 0.35
CA GLU A 187 -9.55 -1.97 0.11
C GLU A 187 -9.64 -0.65 0.88
N ALA A 188 -8.57 -0.25 1.60
CA ALA A 188 -8.52 0.95 2.44
C ALA A 188 -9.76 1.07 3.36
N ARG A 189 -10.13 -0.05 3.99
CA ARG A 189 -11.27 -0.14 4.92
C ARG A 189 -10.83 0.29 6.32
N SER A 190 -11.76 0.85 7.08
CA SER A 190 -11.54 1.09 8.50
C SER A 190 -11.33 -0.25 9.22
N PRO A 191 -10.24 -0.40 10.01
CA PRO A 191 -9.90 -1.68 10.59
C PRO A 191 -10.81 -2.07 11.75
N LYS A 192 -11.01 -3.37 11.91
CA LYS A 192 -11.60 -3.91 13.15
C LYS A 192 -10.57 -3.83 14.28
N GLY A 193 -10.97 -3.32 15.44
CA GLY A 193 -10.02 -3.03 16.53
C GLY A 193 -9.06 -1.89 16.18
N GLN A 194 -9.60 -0.81 15.61
CA GLN A 194 -8.84 0.41 15.31
C GLN A 194 -8.10 0.90 16.56
N ALA A 195 -6.80 1.10 16.43
CA ALA A 195 -6.00 1.74 17.46
C ALA A 195 -6.28 3.25 17.49
N TYR A 196 -6.23 3.82 18.69
CA TYR A 196 -6.20 5.26 18.87
C TYR A 196 -4.85 5.80 18.39
N MET A 197 -4.88 6.93 17.70
CA MET A 197 -3.72 7.60 17.14
C MET A 197 -3.73 9.06 17.60
N THR A 198 -2.57 9.63 17.86
CA THR A 198 -2.47 11.06 18.19
C THR A 198 -2.47 11.93 16.94
N GLU A 199 -3.12 13.09 17.01
CA GLU A 199 -3.10 14.13 15.98
C GLU A 199 -1.95 15.13 16.21
N VAL A 200 -1.37 15.12 17.42
CA VAL A 200 -0.36 16.09 17.85
C VAL A 200 0.88 15.41 18.39
N SER A 201 2.02 16.06 18.19
CA SER A 201 3.29 15.67 18.80
C SER A 201 3.41 16.28 20.20
N GLY A 202 3.97 15.54 21.16
CA GLY A 202 4.13 16.05 22.52
C GLY A 202 4.47 14.99 23.54
N VAL A 203 4.41 15.38 24.82
CA VAL A 203 4.61 14.47 25.96
C VAL A 203 3.27 13.96 26.45
N ILE A 204 3.21 12.66 26.70
CA ILE A 204 2.02 11.99 27.21
C ILE A 204 1.94 12.09 28.73
N ASP A 205 0.77 12.46 29.23
CA ASP A 205 0.31 12.17 30.59
C ASP A 205 -0.88 11.20 30.55
N ILE A 206 -0.90 10.24 31.47
CA ILE A 206 -1.92 9.19 31.54
C ILE A 206 -2.44 9.10 32.97
N TRP A 207 -3.76 9.11 33.12
CA TRP A 207 -4.44 8.79 34.37
C TRP A 207 -5.75 8.05 34.11
N GLU A 208 -6.20 7.30 35.12
CA GLU A 208 -7.48 6.61 35.08
C GLU A 208 -8.60 7.55 35.55
N ASP A 209 -9.69 7.60 34.79
CA ASP A 209 -10.94 8.25 35.16
C ASP A 209 -12.11 7.27 34.98
N GLY A 210 -12.50 6.62 36.08
CA GLY A 210 -13.54 5.59 36.08
C GLY A 210 -13.15 4.36 35.24
N ASN A 211 -13.89 4.12 34.15
CA ASN A 211 -13.66 2.99 33.24
C ASN A 211 -12.83 3.39 31.99
N MET A 212 -12.24 4.58 31.99
CA MET A 212 -11.47 5.14 30.89
C MET A 212 -10.06 5.52 31.34
N ASN A 213 -9.08 5.27 30.47
CA ASN A 213 -7.74 5.82 30.51
C ASN A 213 -7.77 7.13 29.75
N ILE A 214 -7.47 8.24 30.43
CA ILE A 214 -7.33 9.54 29.80
C ILE A 214 -5.87 9.70 29.39
N VAL A 215 -5.63 9.77 28.09
CA VAL A 215 -4.31 10.06 27.52
C VAL A 215 -4.32 11.51 27.07
N GLN A 216 -3.59 12.37 27.79
CA GLN A 216 -3.42 13.78 27.42
C GLN A 216 -2.05 13.98 26.80
N ILE A 217 -2.00 14.62 25.64
CA ILE A 217 -0.75 14.95 24.96
C ILE A 217 -0.57 16.45 25.03
N THR A 218 0.56 16.84 25.64
CA THR A 218 0.93 18.24 25.80
C THR A 218 2.05 18.55 24.81
N PRO A 219 1.80 19.37 23.77
CA PRO A 219 2.81 19.75 22.81
C PRO A 219 4.00 20.42 23.52
N GLN A 220 5.22 20.00 23.17
CA GLN A 220 6.42 20.73 23.60
C GLN A 220 6.50 22.00 22.74
N GLN A 221 6.77 23.16 23.37
CA GLN A 221 6.82 24.44 22.68
C GLN A 221 7.74 24.36 21.45
N THR A 222 7.18 24.63 20.27
CA THR A 222 7.93 24.97 19.06
C THR A 222 8.38 26.43 19.14
N GLU A 223 9.47 26.77 18.44
CA GLU A 223 10.14 28.08 18.48
C GLU A 223 9.23 29.29 18.16
N ASP A 224 8.03 29.07 17.62
CA ASP A 224 7.05 30.10 17.22
C ASP A 224 6.03 30.53 18.30
N GLY A 225 6.11 29.99 19.53
CA GLY A 225 5.37 30.56 20.67
C GLY A 225 3.84 30.42 20.63
N GLU A 226 3.28 29.64 19.71
CA GLU A 226 1.86 29.27 19.77
C GLU A 226 1.64 28.21 20.87
N ASN A 227 0.93 28.60 21.94
CA ASN A 227 0.44 27.66 22.95
C ASN A 227 -0.64 26.78 22.31
N VAL A 228 -0.25 25.63 21.79
CA VAL A 228 -1.19 24.61 21.34
C VAL A 228 -1.85 23.98 22.56
N ASN A 229 -3.19 23.96 22.58
CA ASN A 229 -3.94 23.35 23.67
C ASN A 229 -3.63 21.85 23.77
N PRO A 230 -3.53 21.29 24.99
CA PRO A 230 -3.34 19.86 25.15
C PRO A 230 -4.54 19.10 24.59
N VAL A 231 -4.27 18.03 23.84
CA VAL A 231 -5.31 17.17 23.26
C VAL A 231 -5.53 15.98 24.19
N ARG A 232 -6.81 15.63 24.42
CA ARG A 232 -7.21 14.54 25.32
C ARG A 232 -7.90 13.44 24.55
N TYR A 233 -7.49 12.21 24.80
CA TYR A 233 -8.10 10.99 24.27
C TYR A 233 -8.70 10.18 25.41
N GLU A 234 -9.99 9.88 25.31
CA GLU A 234 -10.70 9.02 26.26
C GLU A 234 -10.69 7.58 25.73
N ILE A 235 -9.86 6.73 26.33
CA ILE A 235 -9.62 5.37 25.85
C ILE A 235 -10.22 4.37 26.85
N PRO A 236 -11.13 3.46 26.46
CA PRO A 236 -11.67 2.46 27.39
C PRO A 236 -10.56 1.60 28.02
N ASN A 237 -10.65 1.28 29.31
CA ASN A 237 -9.64 0.48 30.03
C ASN A 237 -9.43 -0.93 29.45
N VAL A 238 -10.36 -1.40 28.61
CA VAL A 238 -10.26 -2.68 27.89
C VAL A 238 -9.22 -2.61 26.77
N ALA A 239 -8.94 -1.42 26.22
CA ALA A 239 -7.91 -1.24 25.21
C ALA A 239 -6.53 -1.14 25.86
N ALA A 240 -5.63 -2.03 25.46
CA ALA A 240 -4.24 -2.01 25.92
C ALA A 240 -3.51 -0.79 25.35
N LEU A 241 -2.92 0.03 26.22
CA LEU A 241 -2.09 1.17 25.82
C LEU A 241 -0.77 0.67 25.22
N ALA A 242 -0.33 1.32 24.14
CA ALA A 242 0.98 1.09 23.50
C ALA A 242 2.05 2.07 23.98
N VAL A 243 1.66 3.06 24.79
CA VAL A 243 2.48 4.17 25.28
C VAL A 243 2.47 4.21 26.80
N SER A 244 3.52 4.79 27.36
CA SER A 244 3.72 4.99 28.80
C SER A 244 3.67 6.47 29.17
N LYS A 245 3.47 6.75 30.46
CA LYS A 245 3.51 8.12 30.99
C LYS A 245 4.91 8.73 30.78
N ASN A 246 4.94 9.97 30.32
CA ASN A 246 6.12 10.75 29.91
C ASN A 246 6.78 10.32 28.58
N ASP A 247 6.17 9.42 27.82
CA ASP A 247 6.65 9.13 26.46
C ASP A 247 6.47 10.37 25.57
N VAL A 248 7.42 10.55 24.65
CA VAL A 248 7.35 11.56 23.59
C VAL A 248 6.80 10.88 22.35
N VAL A 249 5.71 11.43 21.82
CA VAL A 249 5.06 10.93 20.60
C VAL A 249 5.01 12.01 19.54
N GLN A 250 4.95 11.57 18.29
CA GLN A 250 4.71 12.39 17.12
C GLN A 250 3.26 12.23 16.64
N ALA A 251 2.75 13.24 15.94
CA ALA A 251 1.48 13.13 15.22
C ALA A 251 1.47 11.86 14.35
N GLY A 252 0.39 11.10 14.46
CA GLY A 252 0.22 9.81 13.80
C GLY A 252 0.74 8.60 14.57
N ASP A 253 1.34 8.77 15.76
CA ASP A 253 1.77 7.64 16.59
C ASP A 253 0.60 6.92 17.25
N ARG A 254 0.77 5.61 17.43
CA ARG A 254 -0.24 4.75 18.05
C ARG A 254 -0.27 4.93 19.57
N LEU A 255 -1.46 5.11 20.13
CA LEU A 255 -1.69 5.20 21.58
C LEU A 255 -2.13 3.87 22.18
N THR A 256 -2.79 3.01 21.39
CA THR A 256 -3.24 1.67 21.82
C THR A 256 -2.75 0.58 20.89
N VAL A 257 -2.74 -0.65 21.40
CA VAL A 257 -2.57 -1.85 20.57
C VAL A 257 -3.76 -1.99 19.64
N GLY A 258 -3.51 -2.24 18.36
CA GLY A 258 -4.53 -2.42 17.33
C GLY A 258 -4.04 -2.04 15.95
N SER A 259 -4.97 -2.04 14.99
CA SER A 259 -4.69 -1.72 13.60
C SER A 259 -4.88 -0.22 13.33
N LEU A 260 -3.98 0.39 12.55
CA LEU A 260 -4.08 1.80 12.20
C LEU A 260 -5.09 2.01 11.07
N ASN A 261 -5.86 3.09 11.15
CA ASN A 261 -6.70 3.53 10.06
C ASN A 261 -5.83 4.29 9.04
N LEU A 262 -5.86 3.84 7.79
CA LEU A 262 -4.98 4.36 6.76
C LEU A 262 -5.29 5.81 6.35
N ARG A 263 -6.54 6.27 6.52
CA ARG A 263 -6.90 7.65 6.20
C ARG A 263 -6.33 8.61 7.24
N ASP A 264 -6.54 8.28 8.52
CA ASP A 264 -6.01 9.03 9.64
C ASP A 264 -4.47 9.05 9.58
N LEU A 265 -3.85 7.91 9.26
CA LEU A 265 -2.40 7.81 9.07
C LEU A 265 -1.89 8.71 7.93
N MET A 266 -2.60 8.74 6.80
CA MET A 266 -2.23 9.59 5.66
C MET A 266 -2.39 11.08 5.98
N GLU A 267 -3.39 11.44 6.78
CA GLU A 267 -3.60 12.81 7.23
C GLU A 267 -2.50 13.28 8.18
N PHE A 268 -2.06 12.43 9.11
CA PHE A 268 -1.10 12.83 10.14
C PHE A 268 0.38 12.62 9.77
N LYS A 269 0.72 11.54 9.05
CA LYS A 269 2.11 11.21 8.65
C LYS A 269 2.39 11.33 7.15
N GLY A 270 1.36 11.51 6.33
CA GLY A 270 1.51 11.65 4.89
C GLY A 270 1.55 10.32 4.12
N VAL A 271 1.84 10.44 2.83
CA VAL A 271 1.72 9.34 1.86
C VAL A 271 2.77 8.25 2.08
N GLU A 272 4.04 8.63 2.22
CA GLU A 272 5.15 7.66 2.31
C GLU A 272 4.98 6.73 3.52
N GLU A 273 4.71 7.29 4.70
CA GLU A 273 4.50 6.53 5.93
C GLU A 273 3.27 5.62 5.85
N THR A 274 2.21 6.07 5.16
CA THR A 274 1.03 5.23 4.91
C THR A 274 1.34 4.07 3.98
N GLN A 275 2.10 4.32 2.91
CA GLN A 275 2.58 3.26 2.00
C GLN A 275 3.45 2.25 2.75
N ARG A 276 4.42 2.73 3.54
CA ARG A 276 5.30 1.93 4.39
C ARG A 276 4.51 1.04 5.35
N TYR A 277 3.50 1.58 6.02
CA TYR A 277 2.64 0.80 6.91
C TYR A 277 1.87 -0.31 6.17
N ILE A 278 1.27 0.00 5.01
CA ILE A 278 0.57 -1.00 4.19
C ILE A 278 1.55 -2.10 3.74
N MET A 279 2.74 -1.71 3.28
CA MET A 279 3.79 -2.62 2.84
C MET A 279 4.20 -3.59 3.96
N ASN A 280 4.62 -3.06 5.11
CA ASN A 280 5.16 -3.87 6.21
C ASN A 280 4.09 -4.80 6.80
N GLU A 281 2.85 -4.32 6.96
CA GLU A 281 1.76 -5.12 7.51
C GLU A 281 1.41 -6.31 6.59
N ILE A 282 1.33 -6.08 5.27
CA ILE A 282 1.03 -7.15 4.31
C ILE A 282 2.21 -8.13 4.22
N LEU A 283 3.45 -7.64 4.08
CA LEU A 283 4.64 -8.50 4.02
C LEU A 283 4.76 -9.38 5.26
N ARG A 284 4.53 -8.81 6.46
CA ARG A 284 4.50 -9.57 7.71
C ARG A 284 3.45 -10.69 7.69
N ILE A 285 2.26 -10.44 7.14
CA ILE A 285 1.19 -11.46 7.05
C ILE A 285 1.61 -12.61 6.12
N TYR A 286 2.23 -12.32 4.97
CA TYR A 286 2.72 -13.36 4.07
C TYR A 286 3.89 -14.13 4.67
N ALA A 287 4.87 -13.43 5.26
CA ALA A 287 6.04 -14.04 5.91
C ALA A 287 5.64 -14.94 7.09
N ALA A 288 4.66 -14.52 7.90
CA ALA A 288 4.12 -15.32 9.00
C ALA A 288 3.49 -16.65 8.52
N GLN A 289 3.16 -16.76 7.23
CA GLN A 289 2.65 -17.98 6.61
C GLN A 289 3.67 -18.70 5.74
N GLY A 290 4.95 -18.31 5.84
CA GLY A 290 6.05 -18.91 5.09
C GLY A 290 5.99 -18.63 3.60
N GLN A 291 5.26 -17.59 3.17
CA GLN A 291 5.26 -17.13 1.79
C GLN A 291 6.21 -15.95 1.65
N ASP A 292 7.21 -16.11 0.80
CA ASP A 292 8.14 -15.03 0.46
C ASP A 292 7.63 -14.29 -0.78
N ILE A 293 7.35 -13.00 -0.62
CA ILE A 293 6.89 -12.13 -1.70
C ILE A 293 7.87 -10.96 -1.79
N ALA A 294 8.43 -10.76 -2.98
CA ALA A 294 9.30 -9.63 -3.24
C ALA A 294 8.53 -8.31 -3.06
N SER A 295 9.11 -7.37 -2.29
CA SER A 295 8.47 -6.09 -1.97
C SER A 295 8.04 -5.31 -3.22
N LYS A 296 8.79 -5.37 -4.33
CA LYS A 296 8.44 -4.69 -5.59
C LYS A 296 7.05 -4.99 -6.11
N HIS A 297 6.60 -6.24 -5.96
CA HIS A 297 5.28 -6.62 -6.43
C HIS A 297 4.20 -5.92 -5.62
N LEU A 298 4.37 -5.86 -4.29
CA LEU A 298 3.44 -5.15 -3.43
C LEU A 298 3.54 -3.62 -3.62
N GLU A 299 4.74 -3.07 -3.85
CA GLU A 299 4.94 -1.65 -4.14
C GLU A 299 4.11 -1.21 -5.37
N ILE A 300 4.03 -2.03 -6.42
CA ILE A 300 3.21 -1.72 -7.60
C ILE A 300 1.73 -1.62 -7.24
N ILE A 301 1.21 -2.54 -6.43
CA ILE A 301 -0.19 -2.51 -5.99
C ILE A 301 -0.46 -1.30 -5.10
N VAL A 302 0.43 -1.05 -4.13
CA VAL A 302 0.32 0.08 -3.21
C VAL A 302 0.39 1.39 -3.97
N ARG A 303 1.30 1.54 -4.94
CA ARG A 303 1.36 2.72 -5.83
C ARG A 303 0.01 3.00 -6.48
N GLN A 304 -0.70 1.97 -6.94
CA GLN A 304 -2.01 2.15 -7.56
C GLN A 304 -3.10 2.60 -6.56
N MET A 305 -3.00 2.26 -5.28
CA MET A 305 -3.94 2.77 -4.26
C MET A 305 -3.86 4.30 -4.09
N PHE A 306 -2.73 4.92 -4.49
CA PHE A 306 -2.48 6.35 -4.48
C PHE A 306 -2.44 6.96 -5.90
N SER A 307 -2.93 6.28 -6.94
CA SER A 307 -2.87 6.79 -8.33
C SER A 307 -3.98 7.79 -8.68
N ARG A 308 -4.91 8.06 -7.75
CA ARG A 308 -6.06 8.96 -7.95
C ARG A 308 -5.97 10.23 -7.12
N VAL A 309 -6.48 11.31 -7.69
CA VAL A 309 -6.58 12.63 -7.06
C VAL A 309 -8.01 13.15 -7.18
N GLN A 310 -8.42 13.98 -6.24
CA GLN A 310 -9.68 14.70 -6.29
C GLN A 310 -9.42 16.16 -6.62
N ILE A 311 -10.11 16.71 -7.62
CA ILE A 311 -9.95 18.11 -8.04
C ILE A 311 -10.59 19.04 -6.99
N GLU A 312 -9.82 20.00 -6.49
CA GLU A 312 -10.28 21.04 -5.56
C GLU A 312 -10.58 22.34 -6.30
N ASP A 313 -9.73 22.73 -7.25
CA ASP A 313 -9.96 23.83 -8.19
C ASP A 313 -9.62 23.35 -9.60
N ALA A 314 -10.54 23.54 -10.54
CA ALA A 314 -10.34 23.16 -11.94
C ALA A 314 -9.36 24.09 -12.67
N GLY A 315 -9.14 25.31 -12.19
CA GLY A 315 -8.37 26.31 -12.92
C GLY A 315 -8.91 26.51 -14.34
N ASP A 316 -8.01 26.50 -15.34
CA ASP A 316 -8.36 26.54 -16.77
C ASP A 316 -8.35 25.15 -17.43
N SER A 317 -8.32 24.07 -16.63
CA SER A 317 -8.35 22.69 -17.13
C SER A 317 -9.73 22.26 -17.60
N SER A 318 -9.78 21.09 -18.23
CA SER A 318 -11.03 20.43 -18.62
C SER A 318 -11.73 19.67 -17.48
N PHE A 319 -11.13 19.63 -16.29
CA PHE A 319 -11.67 18.90 -15.15
C PHE A 319 -12.81 19.65 -14.44
N ILE A 320 -13.60 18.91 -13.65
CA ILE A 320 -14.66 19.47 -12.82
C ILE A 320 -14.26 19.35 -11.35
N VAL A 321 -14.57 20.38 -10.56
CA VAL A 321 -14.35 20.38 -9.10
C VAL A 321 -15.10 19.20 -8.47
N GLY A 322 -14.38 18.41 -7.68
CA GLY A 322 -14.87 17.21 -7.02
C GLY A 322 -14.68 15.92 -7.83
N ASP A 323 -14.26 15.99 -9.09
CA ASP A 323 -13.96 14.79 -9.89
C ASP A 323 -12.78 14.01 -9.30
N VAL A 324 -12.88 12.69 -9.36
CA VAL A 324 -11.79 11.76 -9.04
C VAL A 324 -11.19 11.26 -10.34
N VAL A 325 -9.93 11.62 -10.59
CA VAL A 325 -9.21 11.38 -11.84
C VAL A 325 -7.82 10.81 -11.58
N SER A 326 -7.17 10.32 -12.63
CA SER A 326 -5.79 9.85 -12.58
C SER A 326 -4.82 10.97 -12.27
N LYS A 327 -3.92 10.76 -11.30
CA LYS A 327 -2.83 11.69 -10.98
C LYS A 327 -1.97 11.97 -12.23
N ALA A 328 -1.71 10.95 -13.03
CA ALA A 328 -0.94 11.07 -14.27
C ALA A 328 -1.60 12.05 -15.25
N ALA A 329 -2.92 11.94 -15.44
CA ALA A 329 -3.67 12.80 -16.34
C ALA A 329 -3.67 14.27 -15.90
N VAL A 330 -3.87 14.53 -14.60
CA VAL A 330 -3.88 15.90 -14.07
C VAL A 330 -2.50 16.54 -14.15
N VAL A 331 -1.44 15.79 -13.83
CA VAL A 331 -0.07 16.30 -13.93
C VAL A 331 0.33 16.55 -15.39
N GLU A 332 -0.07 15.69 -16.33
CA GLU A 332 0.15 15.91 -17.77
C GLU A 332 -0.59 17.16 -18.26
N GLU A 333 -1.86 17.34 -17.88
CA GLU A 333 -2.66 18.51 -18.28
C GLU A 333 -2.14 19.82 -17.65
N ASN A 334 -1.75 19.79 -16.37
CA ASN A 334 -1.16 20.96 -15.72
C ASN A 334 0.14 21.41 -16.38
N LYS A 335 1.02 20.46 -16.79
CA LYS A 335 2.25 20.79 -17.54
C LYS A 335 1.93 21.52 -18.86
N LEU A 336 0.85 21.13 -19.55
CA LEU A 336 0.41 21.81 -20.78
C LEU A 336 -0.17 23.21 -20.50
N LEU A 337 -1.00 23.35 -19.46
CA LEU A 337 -1.57 24.63 -19.06
C LEU A 337 -0.50 25.64 -18.64
N GLU A 338 0.49 25.20 -17.87
CA GLU A 338 1.62 26.02 -17.44
C GLU A 338 2.44 26.50 -18.64
N ALA A 339 2.67 25.64 -19.64
CA ALA A 339 3.36 26.00 -20.88
C ALA A 339 2.58 27.05 -21.70
N GLU A 340 1.25 27.08 -21.59
CA GLU A 340 0.37 28.08 -22.19
C GLU A 340 0.16 29.33 -21.32
N GLY A 341 0.72 29.37 -20.10
CA GLY A 341 0.55 30.47 -19.14
C GLY A 341 -0.85 30.55 -18.52
N LYS A 342 -1.60 29.45 -18.51
CA LYS A 342 -2.93 29.31 -17.92
C LYS A 342 -2.87 28.84 -16.47
N LYS A 343 -3.97 28.95 -15.73
CA LYS A 343 -4.06 28.49 -14.34
C LYS A 343 -4.16 26.95 -14.29
N PRO A 344 -3.19 26.24 -13.65
CA PRO A 344 -3.27 24.79 -13.48
C PRO A 344 -4.39 24.40 -12.52
N ALA A 345 -4.82 23.14 -12.59
CA ALA A 345 -5.78 22.57 -11.66
C ALA A 345 -5.13 22.23 -10.31
N GLU A 346 -5.80 22.53 -9.21
CA GLU A 346 -5.41 22.15 -7.86
C GLU A 346 -6.15 20.88 -7.45
N PHE A 347 -5.45 19.96 -6.80
CA PHE A 347 -5.99 18.64 -6.46
C PHE A 347 -5.45 18.11 -5.14
N LYS A 348 -6.27 17.29 -4.48
CA LYS A 348 -5.91 16.57 -3.27
C LYS A 348 -5.66 15.10 -3.56
N GLN A 349 -4.51 14.60 -3.11
CA GLN A 349 -4.14 13.19 -3.18
C GLN A 349 -5.18 12.34 -2.44
N GLN A 350 -5.65 11.27 -3.08
CA GLN A 350 -6.59 10.32 -2.48
C GLN A 350 -5.91 8.99 -2.17
N LEU A 351 -6.36 8.34 -1.11
CA LEU A 351 -6.12 6.92 -0.83
C LEU A 351 -7.41 6.15 -1.12
N LEU A 352 -7.39 5.30 -2.15
CA LEU A 352 -8.53 4.50 -2.55
C LEU A 352 -8.19 3.01 -2.49
N GLY A 353 -9.16 2.20 -2.07
CA GLY A 353 -9.07 0.75 -2.17
C GLY A 353 -9.04 0.29 -3.63
N ILE A 354 -8.43 -0.87 -3.88
CA ILE A 354 -8.21 -1.42 -5.23
C ILE A 354 -9.51 -1.47 -6.07
N THR A 355 -10.65 -1.85 -5.48
CA THR A 355 -11.93 -1.89 -6.20
C THR A 355 -12.35 -0.50 -6.70
N LYS A 356 -12.15 0.55 -5.89
CA LYS A 356 -12.49 1.93 -6.30
C LYS A 356 -11.51 2.45 -7.36
N VAL A 357 -10.22 2.12 -7.26
CA VAL A 357 -9.21 2.52 -8.25
C VAL A 357 -9.56 2.01 -9.64
N SER A 358 -10.01 0.75 -9.76
CA SER A 358 -10.44 0.16 -11.04
C SER A 358 -11.72 0.79 -11.61
N ILE A 359 -12.65 1.24 -10.75
CA ILE A 359 -13.87 1.94 -11.19
C ILE A 359 -13.54 3.31 -11.78
N PHE A 360 -12.57 4.01 -11.18
CA PHE A 360 -12.09 5.33 -11.65
C PHE A 360 -10.93 5.19 -12.66
N SER A 361 -10.93 4.14 -13.50
CA SER A 361 -9.96 4.02 -14.59
C SER A 361 -10.19 5.09 -15.68
N ASP A 362 -9.11 5.48 -16.35
CA ASP A 362 -9.15 6.41 -17.48
C ASP A 362 -9.88 5.81 -18.69
N SER A 363 -9.78 4.48 -18.87
CA SER A 363 -10.57 3.74 -19.87
C SER A 363 -11.92 3.35 -19.30
N PHE A 364 -12.99 3.87 -19.90
CA PHE A 364 -14.35 3.47 -19.54
C PHE A 364 -14.65 2.04 -20.04
N LEU A 365 -13.99 1.55 -21.09
CA LEU A 365 -14.12 0.16 -21.55
C LEU A 365 -13.53 -0.81 -20.50
N SER A 366 -12.35 -0.49 -19.98
CA SER A 366 -11.70 -1.25 -18.92
C SER A 366 -12.56 -1.25 -17.64
N ALA A 367 -13.00 -0.07 -17.19
CA ALA A 367 -13.86 0.05 -16.01
C ALA A 367 -15.19 -0.71 -16.16
N ALA A 368 -15.86 -0.60 -17.31
CA ALA A 368 -17.16 -1.22 -17.56
C ALA A 368 -17.11 -2.76 -17.53
N SER A 369 -15.95 -3.35 -17.85
CA SER A 369 -15.74 -4.81 -17.82
C SER A 369 -15.47 -5.38 -16.41
N PHE A 370 -15.22 -4.52 -15.41
CA PHE A 370 -14.94 -4.93 -14.05
C PHE A 370 -16.21 -5.09 -13.21
N GLN A 371 -16.90 -3.97 -12.90
CA GLN A 371 -18.12 -3.87 -12.10
C GLN A 371 -18.92 -2.62 -12.46
N ASN A 372 -20.19 -2.55 -12.04
CA ASN A 372 -21.07 -1.37 -12.20
C ASN A 372 -21.19 -0.87 -13.65
N THR A 373 -21.20 -1.78 -14.63
CA THR A 373 -21.18 -1.52 -16.07
C THR A 373 -22.19 -0.43 -16.49
N THR A 374 -23.43 -0.51 -16.01
CA THR A 374 -24.48 0.47 -16.37
C THR A 374 -24.12 1.88 -15.94
N SER A 375 -23.65 2.08 -14.70
CA SER A 375 -23.25 3.39 -14.20
C SER A 375 -22.04 3.95 -14.94
N VAL A 376 -21.05 3.10 -15.24
CA VAL A 376 -19.85 3.50 -16.00
C VAL A 376 -20.24 3.97 -17.41
N LEU A 377 -21.09 3.23 -18.12
CA LEU A 377 -21.51 3.59 -19.47
C LEU A 377 -22.41 4.83 -19.51
N ILE A 378 -23.30 5.01 -18.55
CA ILE A 378 -24.13 6.22 -18.43
C ILE A 378 -23.24 7.45 -18.22
N ASN A 379 -22.26 7.38 -17.32
CA ASN A 379 -21.34 8.48 -17.07
C ASN A 379 -20.47 8.79 -18.30
N ALA A 380 -19.97 7.75 -18.99
CA ALA A 380 -19.19 7.94 -20.21
C ALA A 380 -20.02 8.59 -21.33
N ALA A 381 -21.27 8.16 -21.52
CA ALA A 381 -22.17 8.71 -22.54
C ALA A 381 -22.60 10.15 -22.25
N THR A 382 -22.93 10.46 -21.00
CA THR A 382 -23.33 11.81 -20.57
C THR A 382 -22.19 12.81 -20.61
N SER A 383 -20.96 12.36 -20.31
CA SER A 383 -19.77 13.21 -20.32
C SER A 383 -19.05 13.23 -21.68
N GLY A 384 -19.51 12.45 -22.67
CA GLY A 384 -18.86 12.35 -23.98
C GLY A 384 -17.41 11.83 -23.91
N ARG A 385 -17.09 10.91 -22.99
CA ARG A 385 -15.72 10.42 -22.78
C ARG A 385 -15.20 9.70 -24.03
N ILE A 386 -13.94 9.96 -24.35
CA ILE A 386 -13.20 9.30 -25.44
C ILE A 386 -12.19 8.33 -24.83
N ASP A 387 -12.27 7.05 -25.22
CA ASP A 387 -11.31 6.04 -24.79
C ASP A 387 -10.06 6.07 -25.69
N LYS A 388 -8.88 6.25 -25.08
CA LYS A 388 -7.60 6.35 -25.80
C LYS A 388 -6.95 4.99 -26.07
N LEU A 389 -7.52 3.90 -25.57
CA LEU A 389 -7.05 2.52 -25.77
C LEU A 389 -5.57 2.31 -25.37
N ARG A 390 -5.13 2.90 -24.25
CA ARG A 390 -3.73 2.85 -23.81
C ARG A 390 -3.41 1.55 -23.05
N GLY A 391 -4.41 0.94 -22.42
CA GLY A 391 -4.27 -0.21 -21.55
C GLY A 391 -4.35 -1.57 -22.24
N LEU A 392 -4.12 -2.63 -21.46
CA LEU A 392 -4.22 -4.01 -21.95
C LEU A 392 -5.67 -4.39 -22.26
N LYS A 393 -6.58 -4.08 -21.33
CA LYS A 393 -7.92 -4.68 -21.30
C LYS A 393 -8.82 -4.16 -22.41
N GLU A 394 -8.86 -2.85 -22.60
CA GLU A 394 -9.50 -2.23 -23.76
C GLU A 394 -9.05 -2.85 -25.10
N ASN A 395 -7.74 -3.06 -25.31
CA ASN A 395 -7.21 -3.66 -26.54
C ASN A 395 -7.62 -5.13 -26.70
N VAL A 396 -7.65 -5.89 -25.60
CA VAL A 396 -8.18 -7.28 -25.60
C VAL A 396 -9.68 -7.29 -25.93
N ILE A 397 -10.48 -6.41 -25.33
CA ILE A 397 -11.94 -6.33 -25.55
C ILE A 397 -12.27 -6.07 -27.03
N ILE A 398 -11.52 -5.19 -27.70
CA ILE A 398 -11.76 -4.83 -29.11
C ILE A 398 -11.03 -5.73 -30.11
N GLY A 399 -10.21 -6.69 -29.63
CA GLY A 399 -9.46 -7.62 -30.48
C GLY A 399 -8.24 -7.01 -31.19
N ARG A 400 -7.59 -6.01 -30.58
CA ARG A 400 -6.31 -5.47 -31.06
C ARG A 400 -5.12 -6.15 -30.38
N LYS A 401 -3.93 -5.97 -30.97
CA LYS A 401 -2.68 -6.32 -30.29
C LYS A 401 -2.59 -5.50 -29.00
N ILE A 402 -2.21 -6.16 -27.92
CA ILE A 402 -1.89 -5.47 -26.67
C ILE A 402 -0.72 -4.49 -26.90
N PRO A 403 -0.75 -3.32 -26.22
CA PRO A 403 0.23 -2.24 -26.39
C PRO A 403 1.68 -2.70 -26.21
#